data_AF-A0AA36AP27-F1
#
_entry.id   AF-A0AA36AP27-F1
#
_cell.length_a   1.000
_cell.length_b   1.000
_cell.length_c   1.000
_cell.angle_alpha   90.00
_cell.angle_beta   90.00
_cell.angle_gamma   90.00
#
_symmetry.space_group_name_H-M   'P 1'
#
loop_
_entity.id
_entity.type
_entity.pdbx_description
1 polymer ?
#
loop_
_entity_poly.entity_id
_entity_poly.type
_entity_poly.pdbx_seq_one_letter_code
_entity_poly.pdbx_strand_id
1 'polypeptide(L)'
;MIKQYVYKSRSQSPSETMRARAARVYMEELKKGMEEQRKKKEEMKREYNAPVGELAAVIGMGKVGKPRRDPYTGILLDNHLRTSDISKSKMGYHYPEDPQFKTKYCNDLITAAEERYRLRELEKLKLKQQEKQHQDTFNGVWGRPGGGAPRDPNLGNRISNINQIFYKNEVDAEYNIRTPWANFY
;
A
#
# COMPACT_ATOMS: atom_id res chain seq x y z
N MET A 1 71.90 -35.41 -6.45
CA MET A 1 70.70 -36.27 -6.57
C MET A 1 69.51 -35.54 -5.98
N ILE A 2 68.45 -35.30 -6.77
CA ILE A 2 67.22 -34.61 -6.33
C ILE A 2 66.23 -35.68 -5.87
N LYS A 3 65.77 -35.60 -4.61
CA LYS A 3 64.71 -36.47 -4.08
C LYS A 3 63.36 -36.00 -4.63
N GLN A 4 62.79 -36.76 -5.56
CA GLN A 4 61.41 -36.60 -6.00
C GLN A 4 60.47 -37.07 -4.88
N TYR A 5 59.77 -36.15 -4.22
CA TYR A 5 58.70 -36.50 -3.29
C TYR A 5 57.43 -36.81 -4.08
N VAL A 6 57.09 -38.10 -4.17
CA VAL A 6 55.82 -38.55 -4.74
C VAL A 6 54.71 -38.28 -3.73
N TYR A 7 53.87 -37.28 -3.99
CA TYR A 7 52.65 -37.04 -3.21
C TYR A 7 51.70 -38.22 -3.39
N LYS A 8 51.57 -39.05 -2.36
CA LYS A 8 50.59 -40.15 -2.32
C LYS A 8 49.22 -39.53 -2.05
N SER A 9 48.41 -39.39 -3.10
CA SER A 9 47.03 -38.90 -2.99
C SER A 9 46.22 -39.79 -2.05
N ARG A 10 45.73 -39.19 -0.96
CA ARG A 10 44.89 -39.86 0.05
C ARG A 10 43.62 -40.38 -0.63
N SER A 11 43.51 -41.70 -0.80
CA SER A 11 42.31 -42.32 -1.35
C SER A 11 41.14 -42.08 -0.41
N GLN A 12 40.11 -41.36 -0.88
CA GLN A 12 38.91 -41.09 -0.10
C GLN A 12 38.19 -42.39 0.24
N SER A 13 37.70 -42.49 1.47
CA SER A 13 36.92 -43.65 1.90
C SER A 13 35.58 -43.72 1.13
N PRO A 14 35.01 -44.92 0.88
CA PRO A 14 33.72 -45.05 0.19
C PRO A 14 32.60 -44.23 0.84
N SER A 15 32.63 -44.04 2.17
CA SER A 15 31.69 -43.19 2.90
C SER A 15 31.87 -41.68 2.62
N GLU A 16 33.10 -41.21 2.43
CA GLU A 16 33.38 -39.80 2.09
C GLU A 16 32.91 -39.49 0.66
N THR A 17 33.10 -40.43 -0.27
CA THR A 17 32.63 -40.27 -1.66
C THR A 17 31.09 -40.29 -1.74
N MET A 18 30.42 -41.11 -0.94
CA MET A 18 28.96 -41.13 -0.79
C MET A 18 28.43 -39.80 -0.20
N ARG A 19 29.07 -39.27 0.84
CA ARG A 19 28.72 -37.96 1.42
C ARG A 19 28.94 -36.82 0.43
N ALA A 20 30.03 -36.84 -0.32
CA ALA A 20 30.31 -35.84 -1.34
C ALA A 20 29.26 -35.87 -2.47
N ARG A 21 28.81 -37.06 -2.88
CA ARG A 21 27.71 -37.22 -3.84
C ARG A 21 26.39 -36.72 -3.28
N ALA A 22 26.04 -37.11 -2.05
CA ALA A 22 24.82 -36.65 -1.38
C ALA A 22 24.80 -35.12 -1.21
N ALA A 23 25.93 -34.50 -0.84
CA ALA A 23 26.06 -33.05 -0.75
C ALA A 23 25.87 -32.36 -2.12
N ARG A 24 26.37 -32.96 -3.22
CA ARG A 24 26.14 -32.43 -4.58
C ARG A 24 24.67 -32.50 -4.99
N VAL A 25 24.01 -33.63 -4.74
CA VAL A 25 22.58 -33.80 -5.04
C VAL A 25 21.75 -32.80 -4.23
N TYR A 26 22.04 -32.65 -2.93
CA TYR A 26 21.37 -31.68 -2.08
C TYR A 26 21.58 -30.23 -2.54
N MET A 27 22.80 -29.89 -2.94
CA MET A 27 23.10 -28.56 -3.49
C MET A 27 22.38 -28.30 -4.82
N GLU A 28 22.23 -29.31 -5.68
CA GLU A 28 21.45 -29.23 -6.91
C GLU A 28 19.96 -29.03 -6.62
N GLU A 29 19.43 -29.75 -5.63
CA GLU A 29 18.04 -29.61 -5.18
C GLU A 29 17.77 -28.21 -4.61
N LEU A 30 18.68 -27.67 -3.79
CA LEU A 30 18.58 -26.30 -3.27
C LEU A 30 18.60 -25.25 -4.39
N LYS A 31 19.48 -25.42 -5.39
CA LYS A 31 19.53 -24.52 -6.55
C LYS A 31 18.22 -24.56 -7.34
N LYS A 32 17.68 -25.75 -7.58
CA LYS A 32 16.40 -25.93 -8.26
C LYS A 32 15.26 -25.25 -7.50
N GLY A 33 15.20 -25.42 -6.18
CA GLY A 33 14.22 -24.75 -5.32
C GLY A 33 14.29 -23.22 -5.39
N MET A 34 15.51 -22.65 -5.44
CA MET A 34 15.69 -21.21 -5.61
C MET A 34 15.22 -20.70 -6.97
N GLU A 35 15.47 -21.46 -8.05
CA GLU A 35 15.00 -21.11 -9.40
C GLU A 35 13.48 -21.13 -9.51
N GLU A 36 12.83 -22.14 -8.93
CA GLU A 36 11.37 -22.24 -8.86
C GLU A 36 10.76 -21.06 -8.11
N GLN A 37 11.33 -20.68 -6.96
CA GLN A 37 10.89 -19.49 -6.21
C GLN A 37 11.06 -18.20 -7.01
N ARG A 38 12.20 -18.04 -7.70
CA ARG A 38 12.45 -16.87 -8.55
C ARG A 38 11.43 -16.79 -9.68
N LYS A 39 11.18 -17.91 -10.36
CA LYS A 39 10.20 -18.00 -11.45
C LYS A 39 8.79 -17.67 -10.96
N LYS A 40 8.38 -18.23 -9.82
CA LYS A 40 7.08 -17.93 -9.21
C LYS A 40 6.92 -16.45 -8.85
N LYS A 41 7.98 -15.81 -8.35
CA LYS A 41 7.99 -14.37 -8.05
C LYS A 41 7.89 -13.53 -9.32
N GLU A 42 8.57 -13.93 -10.39
CA GLU A 42 8.48 -13.30 -11.71
C GLU A 42 7.07 -13.43 -12.31
N GLU A 43 6.46 -14.61 -12.22
CA GLU A 43 5.09 -14.87 -12.66
C GLU A 43 4.09 -14.01 -11.87
N MET A 44 4.15 -13.99 -10.54
CA MET A 44 3.29 -13.11 -9.74
C MET A 44 3.49 -11.63 -10.08
N LYS A 45 4.74 -11.19 -10.29
CA LYS A 45 5.02 -9.81 -10.69
C LYS A 45 4.45 -9.52 -12.08
N ARG A 46 4.49 -10.48 -13.00
CA ARG A 46 3.93 -10.37 -14.35
C ARG A 46 2.41 -10.28 -14.31
N GLU A 47 1.75 -11.11 -13.50
CA GLU A 47 0.30 -11.06 -13.31
C GLU A 47 -0.14 -9.75 -12.66
N TYR A 48 0.57 -9.31 -11.62
CA TYR A 48 0.30 -8.04 -10.96
C TYR A 48 0.48 -6.83 -11.90
N ASN A 49 1.49 -6.88 -12.77
CA ASN A 49 1.76 -5.84 -13.76
C ASN A 49 0.95 -6.03 -15.06
N ALA A 50 0.19 -7.12 -15.21
CA ALA A 50 -0.61 -7.34 -16.39
C ALA A 50 -1.74 -6.30 -16.41
N PRO A 51 -2.04 -5.71 -17.58
CA PRO A 51 -3.16 -4.78 -17.68
C PRO A 51 -4.46 -5.51 -17.34
N VAL A 52 -5.11 -5.10 -16.25
CA VAL A 52 -6.42 -5.63 -15.85
C VAL A 52 -7.50 -4.93 -16.66
N GLY A 53 -8.12 -5.67 -17.58
CA GLY A 53 -9.23 -5.21 -18.41
C GLY A 53 -8.81 -4.53 -19.72
N GLU A 54 -9.78 -4.41 -20.63
CA GLU A 54 -9.61 -3.92 -22.00
C GLU A 54 -9.04 -2.49 -22.03
N LEU A 55 -9.45 -1.64 -21.07
CA LEU A 55 -8.99 -0.24 -20.97
C LEU A 55 -7.53 -0.14 -20.53
N ALA A 56 -7.10 -0.95 -19.56
CA ALA A 56 -5.73 -0.91 -19.06
C ALA A 56 -4.72 -1.35 -20.14
N ALA A 57 -5.12 -2.28 -21.02
CA ALA A 57 -4.31 -2.69 -22.16
C ALA A 57 -4.17 -1.55 -23.18
N VAL A 58 -5.27 -0.84 -23.46
CA VAL A 58 -5.28 0.32 -24.37
C VAL A 58 -4.44 1.49 -23.80
N ILE A 59 -4.51 1.74 -22.49
CA ILE A 59 -3.68 2.74 -21.81
C ILE A 59 -2.19 2.32 -21.83
N GLY A 60 -1.90 1.04 -21.60
CA GLY A 60 -0.54 0.47 -21.61
C GLY A 60 0.11 0.44 -22.99
N MET A 61 -0.67 0.39 -24.06
CA MET A 61 -0.18 0.53 -25.45
C MET A 61 0.46 1.90 -25.73
N GLY A 62 0.36 2.86 -24.81
CA GLY A 62 1.15 4.11 -24.87
C GLY A 62 0.77 5.02 -26.04
N LYS A 63 -0.41 4.82 -26.63
CA LYS A 63 -0.94 5.68 -27.71
C LYS A 63 -1.11 7.14 -27.28
N VAL A 64 -1.22 7.39 -25.97
CA VAL A 64 -1.26 8.73 -25.38
C VAL A 64 -0.20 8.89 -24.31
N GLY A 65 0.66 9.90 -24.45
CA GLY A 65 1.54 10.31 -23.35
C GLY A 65 0.74 11.09 -22.30
N LYS A 66 1.19 11.03 -21.04
CA LYS A 66 0.66 11.91 -19.99
C LYS A 66 1.08 13.35 -20.33
N PRO A 67 0.16 14.30 -20.57
CA PRO A 67 0.53 15.68 -20.82
C PRO A 67 1.32 16.22 -19.62
N ARG A 68 2.46 16.87 -19.90
CA ARG A 68 3.32 17.44 -18.85
C ARG A 68 2.66 18.73 -18.37
N ARG A 69 2.65 18.98 -17.06
CA ARG A 69 2.30 20.29 -16.52
C ARG A 69 3.54 21.17 -16.49
N ASP A 70 3.38 22.44 -16.85
CA ASP A 70 4.38 23.46 -16.60
C ASP A 70 4.58 23.60 -15.08
N PRO A 71 5.81 23.45 -14.56
CA PRO A 71 6.09 23.54 -13.14
C PRO A 71 5.78 24.91 -12.50
N TYR A 72 5.73 26.00 -13.27
CA TYR A 72 5.49 27.34 -12.71
C TYR A 72 4.02 27.75 -12.80
N THR A 73 3.36 27.49 -13.94
CA THR A 73 1.96 27.92 -14.16
C THR A 73 0.93 26.83 -13.87
N GLY A 74 1.35 25.56 -13.78
CA GLY A 74 0.44 24.42 -13.61
C GLY A 74 -0.45 24.11 -14.82
N ILE A 75 -0.30 24.88 -15.90
CA ILE A 75 -1.02 24.70 -17.17
C ILE A 75 -0.50 23.44 -17.85
N LEU A 76 -1.41 22.69 -18.48
CA LEU A 76 -1.06 21.51 -19.24
C LEU A 76 -0.35 21.94 -20.53
N LEU A 77 0.86 21.43 -20.75
CA LEU A 77 1.61 21.64 -21.99
C LEU A 77 1.06 20.73 -23.08
N ASP A 78 1.13 21.22 -24.31
CA ASP A 78 0.78 20.44 -25.50
C ASP A 78 1.66 19.19 -25.61
N ASN A 79 1.03 18.05 -25.85
CA ASN A 79 1.74 16.80 -26.07
C ASN A 79 1.84 16.52 -27.58
N HIS A 80 3.05 16.26 -28.06
CA HIS A 80 3.31 15.91 -29.46
C HIS A 80 2.67 14.58 -29.90
N LEU A 81 2.25 13.74 -28.94
CA LEU A 81 1.52 12.51 -29.19
C LEU A 81 0.03 12.80 -29.41
N ARG A 82 -0.53 12.24 -30.47
CA ARG A 82 -1.98 12.32 -30.76
C ARG A 82 -2.77 11.79 -29.56
N THR A 83 -3.74 12.57 -29.07
CA THR A 83 -4.73 12.07 -28.12
C THR A 83 -5.54 10.97 -28.81
N SER A 84 -5.48 9.73 -28.30
CA SER A 84 -6.42 8.70 -28.73
C SER A 84 -7.78 9.09 -28.16
N ASP A 85 -8.72 9.38 -29.03
CA ASP A 85 -10.11 9.59 -28.66
C ASP A 85 -10.70 8.27 -28.13
N ILE A 86 -10.64 8.08 -26.80
CA ILE A 86 -11.13 6.89 -26.11
C ILE A 86 -12.67 6.82 -26.17
N SER A 87 -13.35 7.94 -26.48
CA SER A 87 -14.81 7.99 -26.58
C SER A 87 -15.38 7.16 -27.72
N LYS A 88 -14.57 6.88 -28.77
CA LYS A 88 -14.93 6.00 -29.89
C LYS A 88 -14.66 4.53 -29.62
N SER A 89 -13.84 4.19 -28.62
CA SER A 89 -13.65 2.80 -28.24
C SER A 89 -14.90 2.35 -27.49
N LYS A 90 -15.69 1.49 -28.12
CA LYS A 90 -16.83 0.83 -27.48
C LYS A 90 -16.26 -0.13 -26.44
N MET A 91 -15.97 0.41 -25.26
CA MET A 91 -15.65 -0.40 -24.10
C MET A 91 -16.80 -1.37 -23.91
N GLY A 92 -16.52 -2.66 -23.81
CA GLY A 92 -17.52 -3.71 -23.62
C GLY A 92 -18.22 -3.65 -22.26
N TYR A 93 -18.58 -2.46 -21.76
CA TYR A 93 -19.53 -2.28 -20.66
C TYR A 93 -20.93 -2.64 -21.17
N HIS A 94 -21.14 -3.91 -21.48
CA HIS A 94 -22.48 -4.46 -21.45
C HIS A 94 -22.89 -4.51 -19.99
N TYR A 95 -23.62 -3.49 -19.56
CA TYR A 95 -24.44 -3.63 -18.38
C TYR A 95 -25.47 -4.72 -18.74
N PRO A 96 -25.44 -5.90 -18.11
CA PRO A 96 -26.44 -6.92 -18.40
C PRO A 96 -27.82 -6.29 -18.12
N GLU A 97 -28.69 -6.29 -19.13
CA GLU A 97 -30.02 -5.66 -19.05
C GLU A 97 -30.95 -6.41 -18.10
N ASP A 98 -30.55 -7.59 -17.64
CA ASP A 98 -31.27 -8.42 -16.69
C ASP A 98 -31.58 -7.65 -15.39
N PRO A 99 -32.86 -7.33 -15.13
CA PRO A 99 -33.25 -6.54 -13.96
C PRO A 99 -32.81 -7.18 -12.63
N GLN A 100 -32.76 -8.51 -12.59
CA GLN A 100 -32.36 -9.26 -11.41
C GLN A 100 -30.85 -9.26 -11.17
N PHE A 101 -30.03 -9.10 -12.21
CA PHE A 101 -28.60 -8.87 -12.05
C PHE A 101 -28.34 -7.48 -11.50
N LYS A 102 -29.04 -6.46 -12.04
CA LYS A 102 -28.94 -5.07 -11.57
C LYS A 102 -29.24 -4.93 -10.09
N THR A 103 -30.31 -5.56 -9.60
CA THR A 103 -30.67 -5.49 -8.17
C THR A 103 -29.62 -6.15 -7.28
N LYS A 104 -29.12 -7.34 -7.67
CA LYS A 104 -28.02 -8.01 -6.95
C LYS A 104 -26.77 -7.14 -6.90
N TYR A 105 -26.34 -6.63 -8.04
CA TYR A 105 -25.16 -5.77 -8.12
C TYR A 105 -25.29 -4.49 -7.27
N CYS A 106 -26.46 -3.84 -7.29
CA CYS A 106 -26.72 -2.69 -6.42
C CYS A 106 -26.64 -3.07 -4.93
N ASN A 107 -27.22 -4.21 -4.54
CA ASN A 107 -27.15 -4.70 -3.16
C ASN A 107 -25.71 -5.00 -2.74
N ASP A 108 -24.94 -5.67 -3.59
CA ASP A 108 -23.52 -5.98 -3.33
C ASP A 108 -22.70 -4.70 -3.12
N LEU A 109 -22.95 -3.65 -3.92
CA LEU A 109 -22.30 -2.35 -3.76
C LEU A 109 -22.68 -1.67 -2.43
N ILE A 110 -23.93 -1.76 -2.02
CA ILE A 110 -24.41 -1.23 -0.73
C ILE A 110 -23.71 -1.98 0.40
N THR A 111 -23.72 -3.31 0.38
CA THR A 111 -23.05 -4.14 1.40
C THR A 111 -21.55 -3.80 1.49
N ALA A 112 -20.86 -3.70 0.36
CA ALA A 112 -19.44 -3.34 0.35
C ALA A 112 -19.20 -1.91 0.89
N ALA A 113 -20.11 -0.97 0.65
CA ALA A 113 -20.02 0.38 1.20
C ALA A 113 -20.22 0.39 2.73
N GLU A 114 -21.20 -0.37 3.22
CA GLU A 114 -21.46 -0.54 4.65
C GLU A 114 -20.29 -1.20 5.38
N GLU A 115 -19.68 -2.23 4.80
CA GLU A 115 -18.49 -2.89 5.36
C GLU A 115 -17.32 -1.90 5.48
N ARG A 116 -17.04 -1.13 4.43
CA ARG A 116 -16.00 -0.08 4.47
C ARG A 116 -16.30 0.99 5.51
N TYR A 117 -17.56 1.32 5.74
CA TYR A 117 -17.95 2.24 6.79
C TYR A 117 -17.70 1.64 8.18
N ARG A 118 -18.15 0.40 8.42
CA ARG A 118 -17.95 -0.31 9.68
C ARG A 118 -16.47 -0.46 10.03
N LEU A 119 -15.62 -0.81 9.06
CA LEU A 119 -14.17 -0.93 9.27
C LEU A 119 -13.54 0.40 9.70
N ARG A 120 -13.91 1.52 9.06
CA ARG A 120 -13.44 2.85 9.45
C ARG A 120 -13.88 3.22 10.87
N GLU A 121 -15.12 2.91 11.25
CA GLU A 121 -15.59 3.17 12.62
C GLU A 121 -14.87 2.30 13.66
N LEU A 122 -14.61 1.03 13.36
CA LEU A 122 -13.80 0.16 14.22
C LEU A 122 -12.37 0.69 14.38
N GLU A 123 -11.77 1.16 13.30
CA GLU A 123 -10.44 1.77 13.33
C GLU A 123 -10.41 3.03 14.20
N LYS A 124 -11.39 3.92 14.06
CA LYS A 124 -11.55 5.09 14.94
C LYS A 124 -11.66 4.71 16.41
N LEU A 125 -12.46 3.69 16.74
CA LEU A 125 -12.60 3.21 18.11
C LEU A 125 -11.28 2.64 18.65
N LYS A 126 -10.56 1.87 17.82
CA LYS A 126 -9.24 1.33 18.17
C LYS A 126 -8.23 2.44 18.45
N LEU A 127 -8.18 3.46 17.59
CA LEU A 127 -7.30 4.62 17.79
C LEU A 127 -7.62 5.35 19.10
N LYS A 128 -8.92 5.57 19.39
CA LYS A 128 -9.36 6.19 20.64
C LYS A 128 -8.98 5.37 21.87
N GLN A 129 -9.05 4.03 21.78
CA GLN A 129 -8.62 3.14 22.85
C GLN A 129 -7.10 3.20 23.07
N GLN A 130 -6.32 3.20 21.99
CA GLN A 130 -4.86 3.36 22.06
C GLN A 130 -4.48 4.70 22.67
N GLU A 131 -5.13 5.79 22.25
CA GLU A 131 -4.92 7.12 22.83
C GLU A 131 -5.14 7.10 24.35
N LYS A 132 -6.24 6.49 24.81
CA LYS A 132 -6.51 6.35 26.25
C LYS A 132 -5.41 5.57 26.98
N GLN A 133 -4.96 4.45 26.42
CA GLN A 133 -3.86 3.65 27.00
C GLN A 133 -2.55 4.45 27.08
N HIS A 134 -2.23 5.24 26.05
CA HIS A 134 -1.07 6.12 26.06
C HIS A 134 -1.18 7.20 27.14
N GLN A 135 -2.36 7.81 27.31
CA GLN A 135 -2.61 8.79 28.36
C GLN A 135 -2.44 8.17 29.76
N ASP A 136 -3.00 6.98 29.99
CA ASP A 136 -2.89 6.26 31.26
C ASP A 136 -1.41 5.91 31.58
N THR A 137 -0.67 5.43 30.58
CA THR A 137 0.76 5.10 30.72
C THR A 137 1.59 6.35 30.99
N PHE A 138 1.33 7.44 30.27
CA PHE A 138 2.02 8.71 30.45
C PHE A 138 1.82 9.26 31.87
N ASN A 139 0.59 9.22 32.37
CA ASN A 139 0.25 9.63 33.74
C ASN A 139 0.96 8.75 34.79
N GLY A 140 1.12 7.45 34.54
CA GLY A 140 1.82 6.53 35.44
C GLY A 140 3.32 6.81 35.54
N VAL A 141 3.96 7.22 34.45
CA VAL A 141 5.42 7.46 34.40
C VAL A 141 5.78 8.88 34.85
N TRP A 142 5.04 9.90 34.38
CA TRP A 142 5.40 11.31 34.56
C TRP A 142 4.47 12.09 35.52
N GLY A 143 3.34 11.51 35.94
CA GLY A 143 2.35 12.15 36.81
C GLY A 143 2.42 11.77 38.29
N ARG A 144 3.51 11.14 38.75
CA ARG A 144 3.72 10.80 40.17
C ARG A 144 4.13 12.06 40.96
N PRO A 145 3.67 12.22 42.22
CA PRO A 145 4.10 13.35 43.05
C PRO A 145 5.63 13.34 43.19
N GLY A 146 6.29 14.45 42.83
CA GLY A 146 7.75 14.61 42.85
C GLY A 146 8.50 14.30 41.54
N GLY A 147 7.82 13.90 40.46
CA GLY A 147 8.43 13.52 39.16
C GLY A 147 8.58 14.63 38.11
N GLY A 148 8.33 15.89 38.47
CA GLY A 148 8.68 17.08 37.66
C GLY A 148 7.66 17.56 36.62
N ALA A 149 6.65 16.78 36.20
CA ALA A 149 5.63 17.23 35.26
C ALA A 149 4.20 17.20 35.88
N PRO A 150 3.53 18.34 36.06
CA PRO A 150 2.24 18.41 36.76
C PRO A 150 1.07 17.78 36.01
N ARG A 151 0.28 17.00 36.76
CA ARG A 151 -1.12 16.70 36.48
C ARG A 151 -1.95 17.86 37.02
N ASP A 152 -2.01 18.96 36.28
CA ASP A 152 -2.71 20.15 36.73
C ASP A 152 -4.25 19.96 36.54
N PRO A 153 -5.06 19.94 37.61
CA PRO A 153 -6.50 19.63 37.54
C PRO A 153 -7.30 20.65 36.73
N ASN A 154 -6.80 21.88 36.62
CA ASN A 154 -7.42 22.97 35.84
C ASN A 154 -6.98 22.96 34.36
N LEU A 155 -6.02 22.10 34.03
CA LEU A 155 -5.39 21.96 32.72
C LEU A 155 -5.85 20.71 31.98
N GLY A 156 -7.09 20.28 32.25
CA GLY A 156 -7.73 19.08 31.74
C GLY A 156 -7.12 18.55 30.43
N ASN A 157 -6.47 17.40 30.52
CA ASN A 157 -6.04 16.57 29.40
C ASN A 157 -5.43 17.31 28.18
N ARG A 158 -4.59 18.35 28.35
CA ARG A 158 -3.97 19.03 27.19
C ARG A 158 -3.07 18.15 26.31
N ILE A 159 -2.81 16.89 26.68
CA ILE A 159 -2.09 15.92 25.84
C ILE A 159 -2.97 15.42 24.68
N SER A 160 -4.31 15.46 24.80
CA SER A 160 -5.22 15.19 23.67
C SER A 160 -5.34 16.37 22.70
N ASN A 161 -4.66 17.49 22.96
CA ASN A 161 -4.87 18.75 22.24
C ASN A 161 -4.10 18.83 20.92
N ILE A 162 -3.15 17.95 20.61
CA ILE A 162 -2.46 18.00 19.32
C ILE A 162 -3.44 17.69 18.17
N ASN A 163 -4.25 16.63 18.30
CA ASN A 163 -5.25 16.30 17.29
C ASN A 163 -6.39 17.34 17.25
N GLN A 164 -6.84 17.85 18.40
CA GLN A 164 -7.84 18.92 18.43
C GLN A 164 -7.34 20.19 17.72
N ILE A 165 -6.08 20.60 17.89
CA ILE A 165 -5.52 21.78 17.21
C ILE A 165 -5.49 21.59 15.68
N PHE A 166 -5.21 20.39 15.18
CA PHE A 166 -5.19 20.14 13.74
C PHE A 166 -6.60 20.05 13.12
N TYR A 167 -7.57 19.43 13.80
CA TYR A 167 -8.93 19.24 13.25
C TYR A 167 -9.92 20.39 13.53
N LYS A 168 -9.63 21.31 14.48
CA LYS A 168 -10.50 22.49 14.72
C LYS A 168 -10.43 23.50 13.58
N ASN A 169 -9.27 23.62 12.92
CA ASN A 169 -9.05 24.61 11.86
C ASN A 169 -9.78 24.30 10.54
N GLU A 170 -10.26 23.07 10.33
CA GLU A 170 -10.98 22.70 9.10
C GLU A 170 -12.48 23.06 9.18
N VAL A 171 -13.10 22.93 10.35
CA VAL A 171 -14.53 23.22 10.54
C VAL A 171 -14.79 24.73 10.50
N ASP A 172 -13.87 25.55 11.02
CA ASP A 172 -13.98 27.01 10.98
C ASP A 172 -13.69 27.60 9.58
N ALA A 173 -13.04 26.84 8.70
CA ALA A 173 -12.80 27.24 7.31
C ALA A 173 -14.01 27.02 6.39
N GLU A 174 -14.83 25.99 6.64
CA GLU A 174 -16.04 25.72 5.83
C GLU A 174 -17.17 26.75 6.06
N TYR A 175 -17.24 27.39 7.23
CA TYR A 175 -18.23 28.44 7.50
C TYR A 175 -17.88 29.81 6.90
N ASN A 176 -16.67 30.01 6.37
CA ASN A 176 -16.23 31.29 5.80
C ASN A 176 -16.18 31.31 4.26
N ILE A 177 -16.74 30.29 3.59
CA ILE A 177 -16.79 30.20 2.12
C ILE A 177 -18.23 30.43 1.59
N ARG A 178 -19.23 30.62 2.47
CA ARG A 178 -20.59 31.00 2.06
C ARG A 178 -20.75 32.52 1.89
N THR A 179 -20.56 32.94 0.63
CA THR A 179 -21.24 34.04 -0.09
C THR A 179 -20.98 35.49 0.33
N PRO A 180 -20.20 36.27 -0.44
CA PRO A 180 -20.07 37.73 -0.28
C PRO A 180 -21.29 38.55 -0.76
N TRP A 181 -22.31 37.91 -1.37
CA TRP A 181 -23.38 38.63 -2.09
C TRP A 181 -24.70 38.77 -1.32
N ALA A 182 -24.77 38.32 -0.06
CA ALA A 182 -26.03 38.31 0.70
C ALA A 182 -26.37 39.64 1.43
N ASN A 183 -25.56 40.70 1.26
CA ASN A 183 -25.76 41.99 1.93
C ASN A 183 -26.06 43.15 0.96
N PHE A 184 -26.95 42.93 -0.02
CA PHE A 184 -27.57 44.01 -0.78
C PHE A 184 -29.07 43.76 -0.89
N TYR A 185 -29.81 44.19 0.14
CA TYR A 185 -31.17 44.71 0.06
C TYR A 185 -31.37 45.69 1.22
#